data_AF-A0A822FE55-F1
#
_entry.id   AF-A0A822FE55-F1
#
_cell.length_a   1.000
_cell.length_b   1.000
_cell.length_c   1.000
_cell.angle_alpha   90.00
_cell.angle_beta   90.00
_cell.angle_gamma   90.00
#
_symmetry.space_group_name_H-M   'P 1'
#
loop_
_entity.id
_entity.type
_entity.pdbx_description
1 polymer ?
#
loop_
_entity_poly.entity_id
_entity_poly.type
_entity_poly.pdbx_seq_one_letter_code
_entity_poly.pdbx_strand_id
1 'polypeptide(L)' 'PAVILATAKQTATVIFLHGLGDVGTSWLEAFNMYRVPKAVPHVKFIFPNA' A
#
# COMPACT_ATOMS: atom_id res chain seq x y z
N PRO A 1 -6.71 -6.59 -7.12
CA PRO A 1 -5.65 -6.17 -6.16
C PRO A 1 -6.10 -4.89 -5.46
N ALA A 2 -5.85 -4.76 -4.15
CA ALA A 2 -6.10 -3.53 -3.43
C ALA A 2 -4.97 -2.52 -3.69
N VAL A 3 -5.26 -1.22 -3.71
CA VAL A 3 -4.30 -0.18 -4.10
C VAL A 3 -4.43 1.04 -3.19
N ILE A 4 -3.30 1.56 -2.72
CA ILE A 4 -3.20 2.88 -2.08
C ILE A 4 -2.44 3.79 -3.03
N LEU A 5 -3.10 4.84 -3.51
CA LEU A 5 -2.50 5.81 -4.42
C LEU A 5 -1.56 6.77 -3.69
N ALA A 6 -0.47 7.15 -4.37
CA ALA A 6 0.37 8.26 -3.95
C ALA A 6 -0.45 9.55 -3.82
N THR A 7 -0.10 10.42 -2.88
CA THR A 7 -0.77 11.72 -2.66
C THR A 7 -0.01 12.89 -3.31
N ALA A 8 1.20 12.65 -3.79
CA ALA A 8 2.02 13.58 -4.58
C ALA A 8 2.44 12.90 -5.90
N LYS A 9 3.25 13.60 -6.71
CA LYS A 9 3.83 13.02 -7.94
C LYS A 9 4.49 11.69 -7.60
N GLN A 10 3.96 10.61 -8.16
CA GLN A 10 4.46 9.27 -7.89
C GLN A 10 5.88 9.13 -8.45
N THR A 11 6.79 8.61 -7.64
CA THR A 11 8.17 8.29 -8.04
C THR A 11 8.57 6.85 -7.73
N ALA A 12 7.80 6.14 -6.91
CA ALA A 12 8.03 4.74 -6.58
C ALA A 12 6.73 3.95 -6.44
N THR A 13 6.83 2.63 -6.55
CA THR A 13 5.74 1.68 -6.27
C THR A 13 6.27 0.55 -5.39
N VAL A 14 5.51 0.19 -4.37
CA VAL A 14 5.74 -1.00 -3.55
C VAL A 14 4.64 -2.01 -3.85
N ILE A 15 5.04 -3.24 -4.16
CA ILE A 15 4.12 -4.38 -4.28
C ILE A 15 4.33 -5.24 -3.05
N PHE A 16 3.31 -5.35 -2.21
CA PHE A 16 3.37 -6.10 -0.96
C PHE A 16 2.65 -7.44 -1.11
N LEU A 17 3.38 -8.53 -0.87
CA LEU A 17 2.85 -9.89 -0.88
C LEU A 17 2.58 -10.29 0.57
N HIS A 18 1.33 -10.63 0.88
CA HIS A 18 0.93 -11.03 2.22
C HIS A 18 1.30 -12.48 2.53
N GLY A 19 1.17 -12.87 3.80
CA GLY A 19 1.43 -14.23 4.27
C GLY A 19 0.30 -15.22 3.95
N LEU A 20 0.53 -16.50 4.25
CA LEU A 20 -0.46 -17.57 4.15
C LEU A 20 -1.66 -17.29 5.08
N GLY A 21 -2.87 -17.33 4.55
CA GLY A 21 -4.11 -17.12 5.31
C GLY A 21 -4.60 -15.68 5.35
N ASP A 22 -3.82 -14.72 4.84
CA ASP A 22 -4.22 -13.33 4.69
C ASP A 22 -4.89 -13.06 3.33
N VAL A 23 -5.46 -11.85 3.21
CA VAL A 23 -5.92 -11.26 1.95
C VAL A 23 -5.26 -9.89 1.80
N GLY A 24 -4.88 -9.47 0.60
CA GLY A 24 -4.23 -8.18 0.34
C GLY A 24 -5.00 -6.97 0.89
N THR A 25 -6.33 -7.03 1.00
CA THR A 25 -7.13 -5.95 1.61
C THR A 25 -6.94 -5.82 3.12
N SER A 26 -6.54 -6.88 3.85
CA SER A 26 -6.34 -6.81 5.31
C SER A 26 -5.18 -5.89 5.70
N TRP A 27 -4.28 -5.60 4.75
CA TRP A 27 -3.08 -4.77 4.96
C TRP A 27 -3.28 -3.29 4.66
N LEU A 28 -4.46 -2.89 4.14
CA LEU A 28 -4.72 -1.51 3.74
C LEU A 28 -4.60 -0.54 4.92
N GLU A 29 -5.18 -0.87 6.07
CA GLU A 29 -5.19 0.01 7.24
C GLU A 29 -3.77 0.24 7.78
N ALA A 30 -2.98 -0.83 7.88
CA ALA A 30 -1.59 -0.77 8.31
C ALA A 30 -0.76 0.18 7.43
N PHE A 31 -0.98 0.16 6.11
CA PHE A 31 -0.26 1.03 5.18
C PHE A 31 -0.85 2.44 5.04
N ASN A 32 -2.15 2.62 5.29
CA ASN A 32 -2.78 3.93 5.25
C ASN A 32 -2.23 4.85 6.36
N MET A 33 -1.74 4.26 7.46
CA MET A 33 -1.00 4.97 8.51
C MET A 33 0.31 5.62 8.05
N TYR A 34 0.90 5.24 6.90
CA TYR A 34 2.07 5.95 6.35
C TYR A 34 1.68 7.11 5.44
N ARG A 35 0.42 7.12 4.99
CA ARG A 35 -0.17 8.17 4.14
C ARG A 35 -0.53 9.40 4.99
N VAL A 36 -1.11 9.18 6.17
CA VAL A 36 -1.59 10.23 7.09
C VAL A 36 -0.45 11.13 7.63
N PRO A 37 0.69 10.60 8.13
CA PRO A 37 1.82 11.41 8.60
C PRO A 37 2.76 11.88 7.49
N LYS A 38 2.39 11.74 6.20
CA LYS A 38 3.20 12.13 5.02
C LYS A 38 4.62 11.54 4.97
N ALA A 39 4.85 10.36 5.55
CA ALA A 39 6.18 9.75 5.51
C ALA A 39 6.65 9.46 4.07
N VAL A 40 5.72 9.06 3.19
CA VAL A 40 6.02 8.59 1.82
C VAL A 40 4.96 9.03 0.78
N PRO A 41 4.78 10.35 0.55
CA PRO A 41 3.67 10.87 -0.27
C PRO A 41 3.78 10.51 -1.77
N HIS A 42 4.97 10.13 -2.23
CA HIS A 42 5.29 9.82 -3.63
C HIS A 42 5.25 8.31 -3.96
N VAL A 43 4.85 7.47 -2.98
CA VAL A 43 4.82 6.01 -3.13
C VAL A 43 3.39 5.53 -3.35
N LYS A 44 3.18 4.71 -4.38
CA LYS A 44 1.95 3.92 -4.57
C LYS A 44 2.15 2.52 -3.99
N PHE A 45 1.15 1.97 -3.31
CA PHE A 45 1.18 0.61 -2.79
C PHE A 45 0.15 -0.27 -3.51
N ILE A 46 0.54 -1.51 -3.82
CA ILE A 46 -0.32 -2.53 -4.44
C ILE A 46 -0.29 -3.79 -3.58
N PHE A 47 -1.48 -4.34 -3.30
CA PHE A 47 -1.70 -5.54 -2.50
C PHE A 47 -2.50 -6.56 -3.32
N PRO A 48 -1.86 -7.47 -4.07
CA PRO A 48 -2.54 -8.58 -4.71
C PRO A 48 -3.16 -9.53 -3.68
N ASN A 49 -4.24 -10.22 -4.08
CA ASN A 49 -4.61 -11.49 -3.46
C ASN A 49 -3.97 -12.59 -4.32
N ALA A 50 -3.30 -13.53 -3.67
CA ALA A 50 -2.76 -14.74 -4.31
C ALA A 50 -3.85 -15.82 -4.42
#